data_AF-A0A3B3VZ02-F1
#
_entry.id   AF-A0A3B3VZ02-F1
#
_cell.length_a   1.000
_cell.length_b   1.000
_cell.length_c   1.000
_cell.angle_alpha   90.00
_cell.angle_beta   90.00
_cell.angle_gamma   90.00
#
_symmetry.space_group_name_H-M   'P 1'
#
loop_
_entity.id
_entity.type
_entity.pdbx_description
1 polymer ?
#
loop_
_entity_poly.entity_id
_entity_poly.type
_entity_poly.pdbx_seq_one_letter_code
_entity_poly.pdbx_strand_id
1 'polypeptide(L)'
;MQVVREQIMRALSVKPNSLDQFKSRLQNLSYTEILKIRQSERMNQEDFQSRPILELREKIQPEIMELIKQQRLNRLCEGTCFRKISSRRRQVPVADIKAVITGKDCPHMKEKGALKQNKEVLELAFSVLYESDEYLNFIAPDKHEYCVWTDGLNALLGKEMTSDYTKTDMDTLLSMEMKLRLLDLENIQIPEAPPPIPKEPSNYDFVYDCN
;
A
#
# COMPACT_ATOMS: atom_id res chain seq x y z
N MET A 1 -2.54 29.59 12.89
CA MET A 1 -1.94 28.51 13.70
C MET A 1 -1.42 27.29 12.92
N GLN A 2 -1.96 26.95 11.72
CA GLN A 2 -1.49 25.77 10.96
C GLN A 2 0.00 25.82 10.57
N VAL A 3 0.52 26.99 10.15
CA VAL A 3 1.93 27.13 9.73
C VAL A 3 2.90 26.87 10.89
N VAL A 4 2.60 27.40 12.08
CA VAL A 4 3.41 27.17 13.28
C VAL A 4 3.41 25.70 13.70
N ARG A 5 2.24 25.04 13.61
CA ARG A 5 2.15 23.60 13.86
C ARG A 5 3.02 22.81 12.88
N GLU A 6 3.01 23.18 11.61
CA GLU A 6 3.83 22.53 10.58
C GLU A 6 5.33 22.77 10.76
N GLN A 7 5.74 24.00 11.10
CA GLN A 7 7.12 24.33 11.47
C GLN A 7 7.61 23.43 12.61
N ILE A 8 6.80 23.28 13.64
CA ILE A 8 7.11 22.42 14.78
C ILE A 8 7.18 20.94 14.35
N MET A 9 6.19 20.43 13.61
CA MET A 9 6.20 19.02 13.19
C MET A 9 7.38 18.69 12.27
N ARG A 10 7.73 19.57 11.32
CA ARG A 10 8.88 19.40 10.42
C ARG A 10 10.21 19.53 11.15
N ALA A 11 10.31 20.42 12.15
CA ALA A 11 11.50 20.49 12.99
C ALA A 11 11.66 19.24 13.88
N LEU A 12 10.56 18.64 14.31
CA LEU A 12 10.55 17.42 15.15
C LEU A 12 10.78 16.14 14.34
N SER A 13 10.45 16.08 13.05
CA SER A 13 10.66 14.88 12.22
C SER A 13 12.13 14.47 12.11
N VAL A 14 13.05 15.43 12.25
CA VAL A 14 14.50 15.23 12.23
C VAL A 14 15.05 14.72 13.57
N LYS A 15 14.19 14.59 14.60
CA LYS A 15 14.56 14.13 15.96
C LYS A 15 15.76 14.92 16.54
N PRO A 16 15.60 16.23 16.80
CA PRO A 16 16.68 17.05 17.33
C PRO A 16 17.13 16.53 18.70
N ASN A 17 18.45 16.50 18.92
CA ASN A 17 19.08 16.00 20.15
C ASN A 17 19.33 17.11 21.19
N SER A 18 19.05 18.37 20.84
CA SER A 18 19.13 19.49 21.77
C SER A 18 18.10 20.58 21.45
N LEU A 19 17.79 21.39 22.46
CA LEU A 19 16.87 22.52 22.35
C LEU A 19 17.44 23.61 21.42
N ASP A 20 18.76 23.78 21.40
CA ASP A 20 19.43 24.73 20.49
C ASP A 20 19.41 24.26 19.04
N GLN A 21 19.56 22.95 18.80
CA GLN A 21 19.39 22.37 17.46
C GLN A 21 17.95 22.55 16.97
N PHE A 22 16.97 22.35 17.84
CA PHE A 22 15.56 22.60 17.51
C PHE A 22 15.29 24.08 17.21
N LYS A 23 15.81 25.02 18.02
CA LYS A 23 15.68 26.46 17.78
C LYS A 23 16.33 26.91 16.47
N SER A 24 17.55 26.44 16.19
CA SER A 24 18.24 26.71 14.93
C SER A 24 17.44 26.20 13.73
N ARG A 25 16.83 25.01 13.84
CA ARG A 25 15.95 24.48 12.80
C ARG A 25 14.66 25.28 12.62
N LEU A 26 14.05 25.75 13.70
CA LEU A 26 12.88 26.64 13.61
C LEU A 26 13.22 27.99 12.96
N GLN A 27 14.43 28.51 13.19
CA GLN A 27 14.92 29.73 12.52
C GLN A 27 15.12 29.53 11.02
N ASN A 28 15.61 28.36 10.62
CA ASN A 28 15.79 27.94 9.21
C ASN A 28 14.50 27.39 8.56
N LEU A 29 13.38 27.39 9.28
CA LEU A 29 12.05 27.05 8.75
C LEU A 29 11.19 28.29 8.87
N SER A 30 11.67 29.41 8.32
CA SER A 30 10.96 30.68 8.32
C SER A 30 9.60 30.56 7.61
N TYR A 31 8.70 31.51 7.87
CA TYR A 31 7.38 31.52 7.22
C TYR A 31 7.48 31.47 5.69
N THR A 32 8.47 32.17 5.11
CA THR A 32 8.74 32.20 3.67
C THR A 32 9.28 30.87 3.15
N GLU A 33 10.15 30.19 3.91
CA GLU A 33 10.63 28.85 3.57
C GLU A 33 9.49 27.82 3.61
N ILE A 34 8.62 27.87 4.62
CA ILE A 34 7.45 26.98 4.67
C ILE A 34 6.53 27.22 3.47
N LEU A 35 6.32 28.47 3.05
CA LEU A 35 5.55 28.75 1.85
C LEU A 35 6.23 28.26 0.57
N LYS A 36 7.56 28.41 0.44
CA LYS A 36 8.34 27.88 -0.70
C LYS A 36 8.27 26.35 -0.74
N ILE A 37 8.42 25.70 0.40
CA ILE A 37 8.31 24.25 0.53
C ILE A 37 6.91 23.80 0.13
N ARG A 38 5.84 24.43 0.65
CA ARG A 38 4.46 24.13 0.25
C ARG A 38 4.21 24.37 -1.23
N GLN A 39 4.81 25.39 -1.83
CA GLN A 39 4.68 25.67 -3.25
C GLN A 39 5.43 24.63 -4.09
N SER A 40 6.64 24.26 -3.70
CA SER A 40 7.42 23.19 -4.33
C SER A 40 6.73 21.83 -4.20
N GLU A 41 6.20 21.50 -3.03
CA GLU A 41 5.42 20.29 -2.78
C GLU A 41 4.14 20.27 -3.61
N ARG A 42 3.43 21.41 -3.73
CA ARG A 42 2.24 21.50 -4.59
C ARG A 42 2.57 21.36 -6.07
N MET A 43 3.64 22.00 -6.56
CA MET A 43 4.07 21.83 -7.96
C MET A 43 4.43 20.37 -8.23
N ASN A 44 5.25 19.76 -7.36
CA ASN A 44 5.58 18.34 -7.47
C ASN A 44 4.32 17.46 -7.42
N GLN A 45 3.35 17.79 -6.56
CA GLN A 45 2.11 17.03 -6.43
C GLN A 45 1.15 17.21 -7.61
N GLU A 46 1.10 18.40 -8.22
CA GLU A 46 0.35 18.70 -9.46
C GLU A 46 0.97 17.99 -10.66
N ASP A 47 2.30 17.91 -10.75
CA ASP A 47 2.99 17.12 -11.78
C ASP A 47 2.54 15.65 -11.72
N PHE A 48 2.44 15.07 -10.51
CA PHE A 48 1.96 13.70 -10.34
C PHE A 48 0.49 13.46 -10.73
N GLN A 49 -0.29 14.52 -10.99
CA GLN A 49 -1.67 14.42 -11.49
C GLN A 49 -1.80 14.66 -12.99
N SER A 50 -0.69 14.95 -13.69
CA SER A 50 -0.73 15.11 -15.14
C SER A 50 -1.19 13.82 -15.82
N ARG A 51 -1.93 13.95 -16.92
CA ARG A 51 -2.51 12.82 -17.65
C ARG A 51 -1.46 11.76 -18.05
N PRO A 52 -0.27 12.11 -18.58
CA PRO A 52 0.75 11.11 -18.92
C PRO A 52 1.24 10.31 -17.70
N ILE A 53 1.33 10.95 -16.53
CA ILE A 53 1.74 10.29 -15.29
C ILE A 53 0.64 9.36 -14.79
N LEU A 54 -0.63 9.76 -14.86
CA LEU A 54 -1.76 8.89 -14.51
C LEU A 54 -1.83 7.66 -15.43
N GLU A 55 -1.67 7.83 -16.73
CA GLU A 55 -1.63 6.72 -17.69
C GLU A 55 -0.46 5.76 -17.42
N LEU A 56 0.70 6.29 -17.04
CA LEU A 56 1.85 5.47 -16.63
C LEU A 56 1.57 4.74 -15.31
N ARG A 57 0.96 5.42 -14.34
CA ARG A 57 0.58 4.86 -13.04
C ARG A 57 -0.36 3.67 -13.21
N GLU A 58 -1.39 3.79 -14.05
CA GLU A 58 -2.34 2.71 -14.35
C GLU A 58 -1.67 1.51 -15.01
N LYS A 59 -0.67 1.72 -15.87
CA LYS A 59 0.08 0.63 -16.51
C LYS A 59 0.99 -0.13 -15.55
N ILE A 60 1.56 0.55 -14.56
CA ILE A 60 2.48 -0.04 -13.57
C ILE A 60 1.73 -0.72 -12.42
N GLN A 61 0.53 -0.22 -12.08
CA GLN A 61 -0.25 -0.72 -10.95
C GLN A 61 -0.45 -2.25 -10.91
N PRO A 62 -0.72 -2.97 -12.02
CA PRO A 62 -0.86 -4.43 -12.01
C PRO A 62 0.42 -5.16 -11.61
N GLU A 63 1.59 -4.69 -12.05
CA GLU A 63 2.88 -5.28 -11.73
C GLU A 63 3.19 -5.15 -10.23
N ILE A 64 2.95 -3.95 -9.67
CA ILE A 64 3.07 -3.70 -8.24
C ILE A 64 2.09 -4.55 -7.43
N MET A 65 0.87 -4.75 -7.94
CA MET A 65 -0.10 -5.61 -7.28
C MET A 65 0.33 -7.07 -7.26
N GLU A 66 0.89 -7.57 -8.37
CA GLU A 66 1.40 -8.94 -8.42
C GLU A 66 2.59 -9.12 -7.48
N LEU A 67 3.45 -8.11 -7.32
CA LEU A 67 4.53 -8.15 -6.34
C LEU A 67 4.02 -8.24 -4.90
N ILE A 68 3.03 -7.41 -4.54
CA ILE A 68 2.40 -7.48 -3.20
C ILE A 68 1.75 -8.84 -2.99
N LYS A 69 1.05 -9.36 -4.01
CA LYS A 69 0.43 -10.68 -3.98
C LYS A 69 1.44 -11.79 -3.72
N GLN A 70 2.57 -11.78 -4.45
CA GLN A 70 3.67 -12.72 -4.22
C GLN A 70 4.18 -12.65 -2.77
N GLN A 71 4.34 -11.44 -2.23
CA GLN A 71 4.74 -11.25 -0.83
C GLN A 71 3.71 -11.86 0.14
N ARG A 72 2.40 -11.66 -0.08
CA ARG A 72 1.35 -12.26 0.77
C ARG A 72 1.35 -13.78 0.69
N LEU A 73 1.52 -14.35 -0.49
CA LEU A 73 1.61 -15.81 -0.68
C LEU A 73 2.83 -16.40 0.02
N ASN A 74 3.98 -15.73 -0.06
CA ASN A 74 5.20 -16.14 0.66
C ASN A 74 4.97 -16.15 2.18
N ARG A 75 4.28 -15.14 2.73
CA ARG A 75 3.92 -15.10 4.15
C ARG A 75 2.99 -16.24 4.57
N LEU A 76 2.04 -16.63 3.71
CA LEU A 76 1.20 -17.80 3.98
C LEU A 76 2.01 -19.10 4.01
N CYS A 77 3.02 -19.23 3.14
CA CYS A 77 3.94 -20.37 3.14
C CYS A 77 4.83 -20.42 4.39
N GLU A 78 5.31 -19.26 4.87
CA GLU A 78 6.05 -19.16 6.14
C GLU A 78 5.17 -19.56 7.33
N GLY A 79 3.92 -19.13 7.33
CA GLY A 79 2.93 -19.42 8.35
C GLY A 79 3.02 -18.50 9.58
N THR A 80 1.93 -18.47 10.36
CA THR A 80 1.80 -17.63 11.56
C THR A 80 1.20 -18.45 12.69
N CYS A 81 1.62 -18.16 13.93
CA CYS A 81 1.03 -18.77 15.12
C CYS A 81 -0.30 -18.12 15.48
N PHE A 82 -1.36 -18.93 15.59
CA PHE A 82 -2.69 -18.48 15.98
C PHE A 82 -3.05 -18.92 17.39
N ARG A 83 -3.87 -18.09 18.07
CA ARG A 83 -4.48 -18.51 19.33
C ARG A 83 -5.41 -19.70 19.07
N LYS A 84 -5.20 -20.78 19.83
CA LYS A 84 -5.93 -22.02 19.67
C LYS A 84 -7.40 -21.85 20.08
N ILE A 85 -8.32 -22.00 19.12
CA ILE A 85 -9.78 -22.00 19.36
C ILE A 85 -10.32 -23.43 19.52
N SER A 86 -9.77 -24.41 18.79
CA SER A 86 -10.19 -25.81 18.86
C SER A 86 -9.00 -26.77 19.09
N SER A 87 -9.28 -27.93 19.66
CA SER A 87 -8.25 -28.92 20.04
C SER A 87 -7.79 -29.85 18.92
N ARG A 88 -8.49 -29.88 17.78
CA ARG A 88 -8.21 -30.79 16.67
C ARG A 88 -7.24 -30.14 15.68
N ARG A 89 -6.17 -30.87 15.32
CA ARG A 89 -5.37 -30.53 14.14
C ARG A 89 -6.19 -30.85 12.90
N ARG A 90 -6.20 -29.94 11.93
CA ARG A 90 -6.86 -30.09 10.64
C ARG A 90 -5.86 -29.72 9.55
N GLN A 91 -5.88 -30.47 8.45
CA GLN A 91 -5.20 -30.12 7.21
C GLN A 91 -6.30 -29.89 6.18
N VAL A 92 -6.23 -28.77 5.48
CA VAL A 92 -7.21 -28.38 4.46
C VAL A 92 -6.42 -28.16 3.17
N PRO A 93 -6.69 -28.92 2.09
CA PRO A 93 -6.12 -28.61 0.78
C PRO A 93 -6.54 -27.22 0.34
N VAL A 94 -5.59 -26.43 -0.18
CA VAL A 94 -5.87 -25.05 -0.61
C VAL A 94 -6.93 -25.00 -1.72
N ALA A 95 -6.96 -26.01 -2.59
CA ALA A 95 -7.96 -26.15 -3.65
C ALA A 95 -9.40 -26.28 -3.13
N ASP A 96 -9.58 -26.74 -1.88
CA ASP A 96 -10.89 -26.98 -1.28
C ASP A 96 -11.44 -25.73 -0.58
N ILE A 97 -10.66 -24.65 -0.51
CA ILE A 97 -11.10 -23.39 0.11
C ILE A 97 -12.14 -22.72 -0.77
N LYS A 98 -13.33 -22.47 -0.20
CA LYS A 98 -14.46 -21.83 -0.89
C LYS A 98 -14.52 -20.33 -0.62
N ALA A 99 -14.30 -19.91 0.64
CA ALA A 99 -14.44 -18.52 1.04
C ALA A 99 -13.69 -18.18 2.33
N VAL A 100 -13.41 -16.89 2.50
CA VAL A 100 -12.95 -16.30 3.77
C VAL A 100 -14.08 -15.43 4.31
N ILE A 101 -14.41 -15.61 5.59
CA ILE A 101 -15.40 -14.83 6.33
C ILE A 101 -14.66 -14.06 7.41
N THR A 102 -15.05 -12.82 7.68
CA THR A 102 -14.35 -11.94 8.62
C THR A 102 -15.29 -11.34 9.68
N GLY A 103 -14.71 -10.96 10.81
CA GLY A 103 -15.37 -10.26 11.90
C GLY A 103 -16.64 -10.92 12.42
N LYS A 104 -17.71 -10.13 12.54
CA LYS A 104 -19.01 -10.56 13.09
C LYS A 104 -19.67 -11.71 12.31
N ASP A 105 -19.30 -11.90 11.05
CA ASP A 105 -19.89 -12.94 10.20
C ASP A 105 -19.26 -14.32 10.45
N CYS A 106 -18.13 -14.37 11.17
CA CYS A 106 -17.49 -15.61 11.57
C CYS A 106 -18.41 -16.44 12.49
N PRO A 107 -18.54 -17.77 12.27
CA PRO A 107 -19.42 -18.60 13.10
C PRO A 107 -19.11 -18.52 14.59
N HIS A 108 -17.81 -18.47 14.94
CA HIS A 108 -17.33 -18.38 16.31
C HIS A 108 -17.54 -17.00 16.97
N MET A 109 -18.05 -16.01 16.22
CA MET A 109 -18.39 -14.67 16.70
C MET A 109 -19.90 -14.44 16.84
N LYS A 110 -20.75 -15.39 16.41
CA LYS A 110 -22.22 -15.24 16.39
C LYS A 110 -22.92 -15.56 17.71
N GLU A 111 -22.20 -15.99 18.76
CA GLU A 111 -22.83 -16.37 20.03
C GLU A 111 -23.27 -15.15 20.87
N LYS A 112 -24.51 -15.21 21.37
CA LYS A 112 -25.25 -14.13 22.06
C LYS A 112 -24.66 -13.65 23.40
N GLY A 113 -23.55 -14.23 23.87
CA GLY A 113 -22.82 -13.81 25.08
C GLY A 113 -21.43 -13.18 24.82
N ALA A 114 -20.83 -13.43 23.65
CA ALA A 114 -19.49 -12.96 23.28
C ALA A 114 -19.47 -11.52 22.72
N LEU A 115 -20.62 -11.00 22.30
CA LEU A 115 -20.77 -9.63 21.77
C LEU A 115 -20.55 -8.51 22.82
N LYS A 116 -20.42 -8.86 24.11
CA LYS A 116 -19.93 -7.93 25.15
C LYS A 116 -18.41 -7.99 25.38
N GLN A 117 -17.72 -8.94 24.75
CA GLN A 117 -16.27 -9.11 24.85
C GLN A 117 -15.56 -8.56 23.62
N ASN A 118 -14.77 -7.51 23.85
CA ASN A 118 -13.73 -6.91 23.01
C ASN A 118 -14.02 -6.78 21.50
N LYS A 119 -14.45 -5.58 21.11
CA LYS A 119 -14.41 -5.06 19.74
C LYS A 119 -13.09 -5.36 19.02
N GLU A 120 -11.97 -5.33 19.74
CA GLU A 120 -10.64 -5.66 19.22
C GLU A 120 -10.53 -7.09 18.69
N VAL A 121 -11.15 -8.08 19.36
CA VAL A 121 -11.11 -9.48 18.92
C VAL A 121 -11.92 -9.66 17.64
N LEU A 122 -13.05 -8.96 17.52
CA LEU A 122 -13.87 -8.98 16.30
C LEU A 122 -13.10 -8.44 15.09
N GLU A 123 -12.25 -7.43 15.27
CA GLU A 123 -11.45 -6.85 14.18
C GLU A 123 -10.28 -7.76 13.71
N LEU A 124 -9.99 -8.82 14.45
CA LEU A 124 -8.94 -9.81 14.19
C LEU A 124 -9.49 -11.21 13.83
N ALA A 125 -10.81 -11.39 13.89
CA ALA A 125 -11.45 -12.67 13.65
C ALA A 125 -11.65 -12.92 12.14
N PHE A 126 -11.27 -14.11 11.68
CA PHE A 126 -11.62 -14.60 10.34
C PHE A 126 -11.86 -16.11 10.37
N SER A 127 -12.51 -16.64 9.34
CA SER A 127 -12.82 -18.05 9.20
C SER A 127 -12.69 -18.48 7.75
N VAL A 128 -12.10 -19.65 7.54
CA VAL A 128 -11.95 -20.26 6.21
C VAL A 128 -13.02 -21.33 6.04
N LEU A 129 -13.91 -21.14 5.05
CA LEU A 129 -14.91 -22.13 4.62
C LEU A 129 -14.30 -23.03 3.56
N TYR A 130 -14.41 -24.34 3.72
CA TYR A 130 -13.89 -25.33 2.77
C TYR A 130 -14.93 -26.38 2.39
N GLU A 131 -14.61 -27.28 1.47
CA GLU A 131 -15.58 -28.09 0.71
C GLU A 131 -16.60 -28.86 1.57
N SER A 132 -16.23 -29.36 2.76
CA SER A 132 -17.14 -30.07 3.66
C SER A 132 -18.15 -29.17 4.40
N ASP A 133 -18.30 -27.91 3.96
CA ASP A 133 -19.10 -26.85 4.59
C ASP A 133 -18.77 -26.63 6.08
N GLU A 134 -17.55 -27.00 6.45
CA GLU A 134 -16.98 -26.74 7.76
C GLU A 134 -16.13 -25.46 7.75
N TYR A 135 -15.94 -24.88 8.93
CA TYR A 135 -15.17 -23.67 9.13
C TYR A 135 -13.90 -23.95 9.91
N LEU A 136 -12.79 -23.38 9.45
CA LEU A 136 -11.58 -23.23 10.24
C LEU A 136 -11.55 -21.80 10.80
N ASN A 137 -11.76 -21.68 12.11
CA ASN A 137 -11.89 -20.41 12.82
C ASN A 137 -10.52 -19.91 13.31
N PHE A 138 -10.24 -18.62 13.14
CA PHE A 138 -8.98 -17.99 13.52
C PHE A 138 -9.20 -16.63 14.19
N ILE A 139 -8.33 -16.32 15.16
CA ILE A 139 -8.09 -14.97 15.68
C ILE A 139 -6.64 -14.65 15.38
N ALA A 140 -6.39 -13.68 14.50
CA ALA A 140 -5.05 -13.21 14.20
C ALA A 140 -4.36 -12.65 15.47
N PRO A 141 -3.04 -12.80 15.60
CA PRO A 141 -2.30 -12.27 16.75
C PRO A 141 -2.32 -10.73 16.81
N ASP A 142 -2.36 -10.08 15.64
CA ASP A 142 -2.43 -8.63 15.50
C ASP A 142 -3.07 -8.23 14.16
N LYS A 143 -3.23 -6.92 13.96
CA LYS A 143 -3.86 -6.35 12.77
C LYS A 143 -3.06 -6.59 11.49
N HIS A 144 -1.74 -6.60 11.58
CA HIS A 144 -0.86 -6.85 10.43
C HIS A 144 -1.06 -8.28 9.93
N GLU A 145 -0.98 -9.27 10.82
CA GLU A 145 -1.20 -10.67 10.47
C GLU A 145 -2.62 -10.91 9.98
N TYR A 146 -3.63 -10.26 10.58
CA TYR A 146 -5.00 -10.30 10.05
C TYR A 146 -5.04 -9.88 8.57
N CYS A 147 -4.48 -8.71 8.25
CA CYS A 147 -4.48 -8.17 6.90
C CYS A 147 -3.70 -9.06 5.91
N VAL A 148 -2.51 -9.51 6.30
CA VAL A 148 -1.67 -10.40 5.49
C VAL A 148 -2.41 -11.70 5.17
N TRP A 149 -3.04 -12.32 6.17
CA TRP A 149 -3.76 -13.57 5.97
C TRP A 149 -5.03 -13.40 5.14
N THR A 150 -5.85 -12.37 5.41
CA THR A 150 -7.06 -12.14 4.61
C THR A 150 -6.74 -11.81 3.16
N ASP A 151 -5.70 -11.01 2.91
CA ASP A 151 -5.29 -10.67 1.55
C ASP A 151 -4.66 -11.86 0.83
N GLY A 152 -3.78 -12.62 1.49
CA GLY A 152 -3.18 -13.82 0.90
C GLY A 152 -4.24 -14.87 0.55
N LEU A 153 -5.23 -15.09 1.42
CA LEU A 153 -6.33 -16.01 1.14
C LEU A 153 -7.24 -15.50 0.03
N ASN A 154 -7.52 -14.19 -0.03
CA ASN A 154 -8.24 -13.59 -1.16
C ASN A 154 -7.47 -13.77 -2.48
N ALA A 155 -6.16 -13.56 -2.47
CA ALA A 155 -5.30 -13.79 -3.62
C ALA A 155 -5.33 -15.24 -4.11
N LEU A 156 -5.31 -16.23 -3.20
CA LEU A 156 -5.47 -17.64 -3.55
C LEU A 156 -6.83 -17.94 -4.18
N LEU A 157 -7.88 -17.22 -3.75
CA LEU A 157 -9.23 -17.33 -4.30
C LEU A 157 -9.45 -16.49 -5.57
N GLY A 158 -8.41 -15.82 -6.10
CA GLY A 158 -8.53 -14.91 -7.25
C GLY A 158 -9.37 -13.66 -6.95
N LYS A 159 -9.54 -13.29 -5.69
CA LYS A 159 -10.25 -12.10 -5.23
C LYS A 159 -9.27 -10.95 -4.99
N GLU A 160 -9.79 -9.73 -5.04
CA GLU A 160 -9.02 -8.54 -4.73
C GLU A 160 -8.55 -8.53 -3.26
N MET A 161 -7.31 -8.06 -3.06
CA MET A 161 -6.73 -7.78 -1.75
C MET A 161 -7.15 -6.37 -1.33
N THR A 162 -7.92 -6.24 -0.26
CA THR A 162 -8.63 -4.98 0.09
C THR A 162 -8.17 -4.35 1.39
N SER A 163 -7.22 -4.98 2.10
CA SER A 163 -6.74 -4.45 3.37
C SER A 163 -6.05 -3.10 3.23
N ASP A 164 -6.02 -2.33 4.33
CA ASP A 164 -5.33 -1.04 4.37
C ASP A 164 -3.80 -1.20 4.22
N TYR A 165 -3.25 -2.35 4.59
CA TYR A 165 -1.83 -2.66 4.36
C TYR A 165 -1.54 -2.81 2.86
N THR A 166 -2.42 -3.49 2.12
CA THR A 166 -2.24 -3.61 0.66
C THR A 166 -2.36 -2.26 -0.04
N LYS A 167 -3.27 -1.39 0.40
CA LYS A 167 -3.36 -0.02 -0.12
C LYS A 167 -2.11 0.80 0.19
N THR A 168 -1.57 0.66 1.41
CA THR A 168 -0.36 1.37 1.84
C THR A 168 0.87 0.88 1.07
N ASP A 169 1.03 -0.43 0.92
CA ASP A 169 2.10 -1.04 0.13
C ASP A 169 2.01 -0.59 -1.33
N MET A 170 0.80 -0.59 -1.91
CA MET A 170 0.55 -0.12 -3.27
C MET A 170 0.98 1.33 -3.43
N ASP A 171 0.52 2.23 -2.56
CA ASP A 171 0.85 3.65 -2.64
C ASP A 171 2.36 3.89 -2.50
N THR A 172 3.01 3.18 -1.57
CA THR A 172 4.45 3.31 -1.32
C THR A 172 5.28 2.84 -2.51
N LEU A 173 5.03 1.61 -2.98
CA LEU A 173 5.78 1.00 -4.07
C LEU A 173 5.55 1.73 -5.38
N LEU A 174 4.30 2.08 -5.68
CA LEU A 174 3.96 2.84 -6.88
C LEU A 174 4.57 4.25 -6.84
N SER A 175 4.54 4.92 -5.70
CA SER A 175 5.19 6.23 -5.54
C SER A 175 6.70 6.15 -5.76
N MET A 176 7.36 5.10 -5.26
CA MET A 176 8.79 4.88 -5.48
C MET A 176 9.09 4.60 -6.96
N GLU A 177 8.34 3.71 -7.59
CA GLU A 177 8.51 3.37 -9.01
C GLU A 177 8.29 4.58 -9.91
N MET A 178 7.23 5.36 -9.65
CA MET A 178 6.96 6.58 -10.40
C MET A 178 8.09 7.61 -10.24
N LYS A 179 8.65 7.76 -9.04
CA LYS A 179 9.81 8.64 -8.82
C LYS A 179 11.01 8.18 -9.64
N LEU A 180 11.30 6.88 -9.69
CA LEU A 180 12.41 6.33 -10.48
C LEU A 180 12.23 6.58 -11.98
N ARG A 181 11.02 6.38 -12.51
CA ARG A 181 10.71 6.62 -13.93
C ARG A 181 10.77 8.10 -14.33
N LEU A 182 10.56 9.01 -13.38
CA LEU A 182 10.51 10.45 -13.61
C LEU A 182 11.82 11.17 -13.25
N LEU A 183 12.89 10.45 -12.86
CA LEU A 183 14.18 11.05 -12.51
C LEU A 183 14.76 11.88 -13.66
N ASP A 184 14.70 11.37 -14.89
CA ASP A 184 15.25 12.07 -16.07
C ASP A 184 14.41 13.27 -16.51
N LEU A 185 13.21 13.43 -15.95
CA LEU A 185 12.29 14.53 -16.23
C LEU A 185 12.27 15.58 -15.11
N GLU A 186 13.18 15.49 -14.14
CA GLU A 186 13.26 16.43 -13.04
C GLU A 186 13.53 17.86 -13.56
N ASN A 187 12.67 18.81 -13.20
CA ASN A 187 12.65 20.20 -13.68
C ASN A 187 12.24 20.40 -15.15
N ILE A 188 11.77 19.35 -15.85
CA ILE A 188 11.18 19.46 -17.19
C ILE A 188 9.67 19.64 -17.05
N GLN A 189 9.12 20.64 -17.73
CA GLN A 189 7.68 20.85 -17.78
C GLN A 189 7.02 19.71 -18.56
N ILE A 190 6.14 18.95 -17.88
CA ILE A 190 5.41 17.84 -18.49
C ILE A 190 4.23 18.43 -19.28
N PRO A 191 4.15 18.20 -20.60
CA PRO A 191 3.05 18.74 -21.39
C PRO A 191 1.73 18.03 -21.04
N GLU A 192 0.63 18.80 -20.98
CA GLU A 192 -0.72 18.25 -20.72
C GLU A 192 -1.19 17.32 -21.85
N ALA A 193 -0.78 17.60 -23.09
CA ALA A 193 -1.09 16.82 -24.27
C ALA A 193 0.20 16.23 -24.87
N PRO A 194 0.20 14.95 -25.30
CA PRO A 194 1.33 14.37 -26.01
C PRO A 194 1.69 15.20 -27.24
N PRO A 195 2.97 15.60 -27.42
CA PRO A 195 3.40 16.27 -28.64
C PRO A 195 3.08 15.41 -29.88
N PRO A 196 2.72 16.03 -31.02
CA PRO A 196 2.39 15.28 -32.23
C PRO A 196 3.63 14.51 -32.71
N ILE A 197 3.44 13.20 -32.94
CA ILE A 197 4.49 12.36 -33.54
C ILE A 197 4.66 12.82 -35.00
N PRO A 198 5.88 13.20 -35.44
CA PRO A 198 6.12 13.59 -36.82
C PRO A 198 5.88 12.41 -37.77
N LYS A 199 5.65 12.70 -39.07
CA LYS A 199 5.59 11.65 -40.08
C LYS A 199 6.90 10.87 -40.10
N GLU A 200 6.81 9.58 -40.40
CA GLU A 200 7.99 8.76 -40.60
C GLU A 200 8.92 9.39 -41.66
N PRO A 201 10.25 9.26 -41.50
CA PRO A 201 11.20 9.69 -42.52
C PRO A 201 10.86 9.05 -43.88
N SER A 202 11.14 9.76 -44.97
CA SER A 202 10.86 9.27 -46.32
C SER A 202 11.76 8.11 -46.77
N ASN A 203 12.79 7.79 -46.01
CA ASN A 203 13.73 6.69 -46.24
C ASN A 203 14.25 6.14 -44.90
N TYR A 204 14.97 5.02 -44.96
CA TYR A 204 15.62 4.38 -43.81
C TYR A 204 17.15 4.48 -43.91
N ASP A 205 17.67 5.51 -44.58
CA ASP A 205 19.11 5.79 -44.66
C ASP A 205 19.54 6.49 -43.36
N PHE A 206 19.73 5.70 -42.31
CA PHE A 206 20.04 6.20 -40.99
C PHE A 206 21.36 6.98 -40.97
N VAL A 207 21.37 8.09 -40.22
CA VAL A 207 22.56 8.95 -40.08
C VAL A 207 23.69 8.28 -39.30
N TYR A 208 23.34 7.32 -38.44
CA TYR A 208 24.26 6.59 -37.59
C TYR A 208 23.98 5.10 -37.70
N ASP A 209 25.04 4.29 -37.69
CA ASP A 209 24.92 2.85 -37.55
C ASP A 209 24.48 2.49 -36.12
N CYS A 210 23.58 1.52 -35.99
CA CYS A 210 23.24 0.94 -34.69
C CYS A 210 24.25 -0.16 -34.33
N ASN A 211 24.79 -0.13 -33.11
CA ASN A 211 25.59 -1.22 -32.55
C ASN A 211 24.71 -2.32 -31.94
#